data_AF-A0A661SML2-F1
#
_entry.id   AF-A0A661SML2-F1
#
_cell.length_a   1.000
_cell.length_b   1.000
_cell.length_c   1.000
_cell.angle_alpha   90.00
_cell.angle_beta   90.00
_cell.angle_gamma   90.00
#
_symmetry.space_group_name_H-M   'P 1'
#
loop_
_entity.id
_entity.type
_entity.pdbx_description
1 polymer ?
#
loop_
_entity_poly.entity_id
_entity_poly.type
_entity_poly.pdbx_seq_one_letter_code
_entity_poly.pdbx_strand_id
1 'polypeptide(L)' 'ADVIMLDCMTIDQIKEAVAFVDGRAVIEVAGKISKSDLIPLADTGVDIISIGALTHQATCVDMTMQINLMLDA' A
#
# COMPACT_ATOMS: atom_id res chain seq x y z
N ALA A 1 10.88 17.13 9.88
CA ALA A 1 9.68 16.28 9.93
C ALA A 1 10.16 14.84 9.94
N ASP A 2 9.49 13.97 10.68
CA ASP A 2 9.90 12.56 10.78
C ASP A 2 9.52 11.77 9.52
N VAL A 3 8.38 12.13 8.91
CA VAL A 3 7.87 11.55 7.66
C VAL A 3 7.47 12.66 6.70
N ILE A 4 7.73 12.47 5.40
CA ILE A 4 7.27 13.33 4.30
C ILE A 4 6.40 12.50 3.37
N MET A 5 5.16 12.92 3.17
CA MET A 5 4.23 12.27 2.25
C MET A 5 4.26 12.95 0.87
N LEU A 6 4.45 12.15 -0.17
CA LEU A 6 4.39 12.53 -1.58
C LEU A 6 3.04 12.08 -2.15
N ASP A 7 2.12 13.03 -2.35
CA ASP A 7 0.76 12.75 -2.82
C ASP A 7 0.63 12.90 -4.34
N CYS A 8 0.14 11.86 -5.00
CA CYS A 8 -0.16 11.83 -6.44
C CYS A 8 0.99 12.26 -7.37
N MET A 9 2.24 12.01 -6.98
CA MET A 9 3.43 12.30 -7.78
C MET A 9 3.75 11.19 -8.79
N THR A 10 4.44 11.55 -9.87
CA THR A 10 4.95 10.57 -10.84
C THR A 10 6.19 9.85 -10.30
N ILE A 11 6.54 8.70 -10.88
CA ILE A 11 7.74 7.93 -10.51
C ILE A 11 9.03 8.77 -10.56
N ASP A 12 9.17 9.62 -11.57
CA ASP A 12 10.38 10.45 -11.72
C ASP A 12 10.45 11.53 -10.63
N GLN A 13 9.32 12.17 -10.32
CA GLN A 13 9.23 13.12 -9.21
C GLN A 13 9.54 12.48 -7.86
N ILE A 14 9.05 11.25 -7.65
CA ILE A 14 9.31 10.49 -6.42
C ILE A 14 10.81 10.19 -6.30
N LYS A 15 11.46 9.73 -7.37
CA LYS A 15 12.91 9.48 -7.36
C LYS A 15 13.72 10.74 -7.08
N GLU A 16 13.35 11.86 -7.67
CA GLU A 16 13.96 13.16 -7.38
C GLU A 16 13.78 13.56 -5.91
N ALA A 17 12.57 13.36 -5.36
CA ALA A 17 12.27 13.65 -3.97
C ALA A 17 13.05 12.74 -3.01
N VAL A 18 13.15 11.44 -3.30
CA VAL A 18 13.97 10.48 -2.54
C VAL A 18 15.43 10.90 -2.52
N ALA A 19 16.00 11.21 -3.69
CA ALA A 19 17.38 11.70 -3.80
C ALA A 19 17.57 13.05 -3.09
N PHE A 20 16.58 13.94 -3.15
CA PHE A 20 16.65 15.23 -2.47
C PHE A 20 16.62 15.09 -0.96
N VAL A 21 15.73 14.26 -0.42
CA VAL A 21 15.59 14.04 1.03
C VAL A 21 16.83 13.35 1.60
N ASP A 22 17.46 12.45 0.85
CA ASP A 22 18.76 11.84 1.17
C ASP A 22 18.80 11.27 2.60
N GLY A 23 17.78 10.47 2.93
CA GLY A 23 17.64 9.79 4.22
C GLY A 23 17.35 10.69 5.43
N ARG A 24 17.14 12.00 5.24
CA ARG A 24 16.85 12.94 6.35
C ARG A 24 15.44 12.82 6.93
N ALA A 25 14.54 12.14 6.23
CA ALA A 25 13.18 11.83 6.67
C ALA A 25 12.70 10.54 5.99
N VAL A 26 11.76 9.85 6.61
CA VAL A 26 11.03 8.73 5.99
C VAL A 26 10.17 9.28 4.85
N ILE A 27 10.17 8.63 3.70
CA ILE A 27 9.31 8.98 2.58
C ILE A 27 8.14 8.01 2.46
N GLU A 28 6.94 8.58 2.48
CA GLU A 28 5.69 7.92 2.20
C GLU A 28 5.14 8.38 0.85
N VAL A 29 4.60 7.47 0.05
CA VAL A 29 3.82 7.79 -1.16
C VAL A 29 2.35 7.44 -0.96
N ALA A 30 1.47 8.32 -1.44
CA ALA A 30 0.02 8.15 -1.34
C ALA A 30 -0.69 8.62 -2.62
N GLY A 31 -1.98 8.25 -2.73
CA GLY A 31 -2.85 8.68 -3.82
C GLY A 31 -3.58 7.53 -4.50
N LYS A 32 -3.82 7.69 -5.81
CA LYS A 32 -4.55 6.71 -6.64
C LYS A 32 -3.63 5.55 -7.06
N ILE A 33 -3.24 4.74 -6.09
CA ILE A 33 -2.32 3.61 -6.31
C ILE A 33 -3.12 2.37 -6.71
N SER A 34 -2.71 1.73 -7.80
CA SER A 34 -3.20 0.45 -8.27
C SER A 34 -2.16 -0.66 -8.06
N LYS A 35 -2.57 -1.91 -8.25
CA LYS A 35 -1.67 -3.07 -8.07
C LYS A 35 -0.46 -3.04 -9.03
N SER A 36 -0.63 -2.50 -10.24
CA SER A 36 0.47 -2.39 -11.22
C SER A 36 1.53 -1.37 -10.83
N ASP A 37 1.20 -0.42 -9.96
CA ASP A 37 2.11 0.65 -9.56
C ASP A 37 3.07 0.22 -8.43
N LEU A 38 2.77 -0.88 -7.73
CA LEU A 38 3.48 -1.28 -6.51
C LEU A 38 4.97 -1.54 -6.70
N ILE A 39 5.35 -2.30 -7.73
CA ILE A 39 6.77 -2.58 -8.01
C ILE A 39 7.49 -1.29 -8.44
N PRO A 40 7.00 -0.53 -9.44
CA PRO A 40 7.61 0.74 -9.81
C PRO A 40 7.78 1.72 -8.65
N LEU A 41 6.78 1.82 -7.75
CA LEU A 41 6.84 2.68 -6.57
C LEU A 41 7.88 2.16 -5.56
N ALA A 42 7.89 0.88 -5.25
CA ALA A 42 8.88 0.31 -4.32
C ALA A 42 10.32 0.50 -4.84
N ASP A 43 10.54 0.36 -6.14
CA ASP A 43 11.85 0.55 -6.79
C ASP A 43 12.35 2.01 -6.76
N THR A 44 11.51 2.98 -6.36
CA THR A 44 11.95 4.38 -6.20
C THR A 44 12.78 4.63 -4.94
N GLY A 45 12.77 3.70 -3.97
CA GLY A 45 13.48 3.85 -2.69
C GLY A 45 12.66 4.56 -1.60
N VAL A 46 11.33 4.62 -1.75
CA VAL A 46 10.42 5.10 -0.70
C VAL A 46 10.30 4.06 0.42
N ASP A 47 10.02 4.52 1.63
CA ASP A 47 9.91 3.66 2.81
C ASP A 47 8.50 3.09 2.99
N ILE A 48 7.46 3.86 2.61
CA ILE A 48 6.06 3.53 2.86
C ILE A 48 5.21 3.78 1.61
N ILE A 49 4.32 2.84 1.29
CA ILE A 49 3.29 3.00 0.26
C ILE A 49 1.92 2.88 0.95
N SER A 50 1.17 3.98 1.01
CA SER A 50 -0.14 4.04 1.65
C SER A 50 -1.27 3.91 0.63
N ILE A 51 -2.09 2.87 0.79
CA ILE A 51 -3.13 2.49 -0.19
C ILE A 51 -4.50 2.52 0.49
N GLY A 52 -5.25 3.59 0.27
CA GLY A 52 -6.60 3.72 0.84
C GLY A 52 -7.56 2.64 0.36
N ALA A 53 -7.44 2.17 -0.90
CA ALA A 53 -8.34 1.18 -1.50
C ALA A 53 -8.44 -0.13 -0.70
N LEU A 54 -7.42 -0.46 0.10
CA LEU A 54 -7.40 -1.64 0.97
C LEU A 54 -8.49 -1.63 2.06
N THR A 55 -9.07 -0.48 2.39
CA THR A 55 -10.09 -0.37 3.44
C THR A 55 -11.47 0.02 2.89
N HIS A 56 -11.54 0.94 1.94
CA HIS A 56 -12.82 1.44 1.42
C HIS A 56 -13.26 0.80 0.08
N GLN A 57 -12.42 -0.03 -0.53
CA GLN A 57 -12.73 -0.75 -1.78
C GLN A 57 -12.40 -2.25 -1.70
N ALA A 58 -12.11 -2.78 -0.51
CA ALA A 58 -11.83 -4.19 -0.34
C ALA A 58 -13.07 -5.05 -0.64
N THR A 59 -12.89 -6.11 -1.42
CA THR A 59 -13.91 -7.13 -1.64
C THR A 59 -13.94 -8.11 -0.48
N CYS A 60 -15.15 -8.52 -0.06
CA CYS A 60 -15.33 -9.54 0.96
C CYS A 60 -14.83 -10.90 0.45
N VAL A 61 -14.16 -11.64 1.33
CA VAL A 61 -13.80 -13.04 1.08
C VAL A 61 -15.04 -13.90 1.30
N ASP A 62 -15.34 -14.77 0.33
CA ASP A 62 -16.42 -15.74 0.46
C ASP A 62 -16.02 -16.85 1.45
N MET A 63 -16.80 -17.03 2.51
CA MET A 63 -16.50 -17.96 3.60
C MET A 63 -17.76 -18.75 3.95
N THR A 64 -17.64 -20.07 4.02
CA THR A 64 -18.72 -20.99 4.40
C THR A 64 -18.24 -21.93 5.51
N MET A 65 -19.09 -22.14 6.53
CA MET A 65 -18.86 -23.13 7.59
C MET A 65 -19.75 -24.35 7.35
N GLN A 66 -19.15 -25.54 7.25
CA GLN A 66 -19.88 -26.81 7.17
C GLN A 66 -19.79 -27.54 8.50
N ILE A 67 -20.94 -27.97 9.02
CA ILE A 67 -21.05 -28.69 10.29
C ILE A 67 -21.66 -30.06 10.00
N ASN A 68 -21.01 -31.13 10.44
CA ASN A 68 -21.57 -32.47 10.43
C ASN A 68 -21.86 -32.89 11.87
N LEU A 69 -23.14 -33.13 12.18
CA LEU A 69 -23.58 -33.60 13.49
C LEU A 69 -23.79 -35.11 13.41
N MET A 70 -22.94 -35.87 14.10
CA MET A 70 -23.25 -37.25 14.46
C MET A 70 -24.11 -37.20 15.72
N LEU A 71 -25.37 -37.64 15.63
CA LEU A 71 -26.22 -37.86 16.80
C LEU A 71 -26.09 -39.35 17.17
N ASP A 72 -25.55 -39.62 18.35
CA ASP A 72 -25.55 -40.97 18.92
C ASP A 72 -26.97 -41.31 19.41
N ALA A 73 -27.49 -42.45 18.95
CA ALA A 73 -28.81 -42.99 19.29
C ALA A 73 -28.84 -43.72 20.63
#